data_AF-A0A2G2MUQ1-F1
#
_entry.id   AF-A0A2G2MUQ1-F1
#
_cell.length_a   1.000
_cell.length_b   1.000
_cell.length_c   1.000
_cell.angle_alpha   90.00
_cell.angle_beta   90.00
_cell.angle_gamma   90.00
#
_symmetry.space_group_name_H-M   'P 1'
#
loop_
_entity.id
_entity.type
_entity.pdbx_description
1 polymer ?
#
loop_
_entity_poly.entity_id
_entity_poly.type
_entity_poly.pdbx_seq_one_letter_code
_entity_poly.pdbx_strand_id
1 'polypeptide(L)'
;MKTLQAELIMEELGDLAININPYFLNKEKIDVPILRQVDLLLDAVGDKGLKLTAKGNLPTKVVKEITLCCPTLSEGHYLKWTKRYLEEEQVPVMRSRLVCEVGKLLKVSKGKIVHSSMSKAYRDASQAEKFIYLVWQFTKLNLGYFDRMQEESLSSGISLIMMQMVRDKPKMFREANVYTAFLMDDFPQLLDAVEEQILPDSYFSEDPYDEFEHMVQIRLFKNFFVPFGLVEEQGVGVSEIHEYAKTDFLETFLLPHNEVNTSNILNKKELRFFKERAKKEKLNIQLFGDFCFIYAHAARYPLKPFSIIAEDLVKGKRIIGTAAKVHEAFYTDLAKATEQTLKYFTQLEVKGGGSRGEGMKNDFLSLIDGLYATLPHDKPHNMMAAMQAIPLFFLDMLSNVHKIDTTSKDFYAECRKHFSAETVEDIAAVLLTMGELEKRAKKFKRINANMETLVKEVIMTFILAVMSIYTYEMDKEIP
;
A
#
# COMPACT_ATOMS: atom_id res chain seq x y z
N MET A 1 -9.08 -0.63 -29.41
CA MET A 1 -9.36 0.71 -28.86
C MET A 1 -8.41 0.93 -27.69
N LYS A 2 -7.89 2.14 -27.46
CA LYS A 2 -7.13 2.41 -26.23
C LYS A 2 -8.10 2.41 -25.04
N THR A 3 -7.67 1.88 -23.90
CA THR A 3 -8.37 1.94 -22.61
C THR A 3 -7.51 2.73 -21.62
N LEU A 4 -8.09 3.22 -20.52
CA LEU A 4 -7.32 3.93 -19.49
C LEU A 4 -6.43 3.01 -18.64
N GLN A 5 -6.57 1.69 -18.78
CA GLN A 5 -5.81 0.67 -18.04
C GLN A 5 -5.91 0.83 -16.51
N ALA A 6 -7.08 1.22 -15.98
CA ALA A 6 -7.25 1.53 -14.56
C ALA A 6 -6.86 0.37 -13.63
N GLU A 7 -7.17 -0.88 -13.98
CA GLU A 7 -6.77 -2.07 -13.20
C GLU A 7 -5.24 -2.23 -13.12
N LEU A 8 -4.53 -2.04 -14.24
CA LEU A 8 -3.07 -2.08 -14.27
C LEU A 8 -2.48 -0.93 -13.44
N ILE A 9 -3.07 0.26 -13.51
CA ILE A 9 -2.66 1.40 -12.68
C ILE A 9 -2.87 1.09 -11.20
N MET A 10 -3.96 0.43 -10.83
CA MET A 10 -4.20 0.00 -9.45
C MET A 10 -3.17 -1.03 -8.99
N GLU A 11 -2.75 -1.95 -9.87
CA GLU A 11 -1.67 -2.90 -9.58
C GLU A 11 -0.34 -2.17 -9.36
N GLU A 12 0.04 -1.25 -10.26
CA GLU A 12 1.25 -0.41 -10.14
C GLU A 12 1.24 0.45 -8.86
N LEU A 13 0.08 1.00 -8.47
CA LEU A 13 -0.08 1.75 -7.22
C LEU A 13 -0.02 0.82 -5.99
N GLY A 14 -0.52 -0.40 -6.10
CA GLY A 14 -0.39 -1.43 -5.07
C GLY A 14 1.07 -1.83 -4.81
N ASP A 15 1.89 -1.92 -5.85
CA ASP A 15 3.34 -2.16 -5.74
C ASP A 15 4.07 -1.02 -5.01
N LEU A 16 3.49 0.19 -5.00
CA LEU A 16 3.95 1.35 -4.25
C LEU A 16 3.32 1.47 -2.86
N ALA A 17 2.72 0.39 -2.35
CA ALA A 17 2.02 0.32 -1.06
C ALA A 17 0.81 1.26 -0.94
N ILE A 18 0.20 1.65 -2.06
CA ILE A 18 -1.06 2.42 -2.09
C ILE A 18 -2.22 1.46 -2.25
N ASN A 19 -2.97 1.27 -1.16
CA ASN A 19 -4.06 0.30 -1.12
C ASN A 19 -5.34 0.94 -1.67
N ILE A 20 -5.50 1.00 -3.00
CA ILE A 20 -6.78 1.43 -3.59
C ILE A 20 -7.87 0.44 -3.21
N ASN A 21 -9.01 0.96 -2.74
CA ASN A 21 -10.19 0.15 -2.47
C ASN A 21 -10.68 -0.54 -3.75
N PRO A 22 -10.72 -1.89 -3.82
CA PRO A 22 -11.12 -2.60 -5.03
C PRO A 22 -12.57 -2.29 -5.45
N TYR A 23 -13.42 -1.87 -4.50
CA TYR A 23 -14.79 -1.46 -4.79
C TYR A 23 -14.91 -0.03 -5.31
N PHE A 24 -13.82 0.73 -5.36
CA PHE A 24 -13.82 2.11 -5.83
C PHE A 24 -14.22 2.22 -7.30
N LEU A 25 -13.89 1.23 -8.14
CA LEU A 25 -14.31 1.20 -9.54
C LEU A 25 -15.85 1.15 -9.72
N ASN A 26 -16.58 0.74 -8.68
CA ASN A 26 -18.05 0.71 -8.70
C ASN A 26 -18.69 2.07 -8.34
N LYS A 27 -17.89 3.10 -8.02
CA LYS A 27 -18.42 4.45 -7.76
C LYS A 27 -18.93 5.07 -9.06
N GLU A 28 -20.25 5.17 -9.18
CA GLU A 28 -20.90 5.83 -10.32
C GLU A 28 -20.68 7.34 -10.35
N LYS A 29 -20.59 7.98 -9.18
CA LYS A 29 -20.46 9.43 -9.07
C LYS A 29 -19.24 9.81 -8.25
N ILE A 30 -18.33 10.54 -8.90
CA ILE A 30 -17.19 11.22 -8.29
C ILE A 30 -17.27 12.68 -8.70
N ASP A 31 -17.25 13.57 -7.72
CA ASP A 31 -17.51 14.97 -7.93
C ASP A 31 -16.41 15.84 -7.32
N VAL A 32 -15.29 15.91 -8.02
CA VAL A 32 -14.08 16.60 -7.54
C VAL A 32 -13.62 17.67 -8.54
N PRO A 33 -12.99 18.75 -8.08
CA PRO A 33 -12.59 19.87 -8.93
C PRO A 33 -11.80 19.47 -10.18
N ILE A 34 -10.81 18.56 -10.05
CA ILE A 34 -9.93 18.19 -11.16
C ILE A 34 -10.67 17.51 -12.31
N LEU A 35 -11.65 16.65 -12.04
CA LEU A 35 -12.44 15.98 -13.08
C LEU A 35 -13.22 17.01 -13.89
N ARG A 36 -13.87 17.96 -13.21
CA ARG A 36 -14.63 19.04 -13.87
C ARG A 36 -13.71 19.97 -14.67
N GLN A 37 -12.54 20.32 -14.14
CA GLN A 37 -11.54 21.15 -14.82
C GLN A 37 -11.04 20.48 -16.11
N VAL A 38 -10.74 19.18 -16.05
CA VAL A 38 -10.31 18.39 -17.23
C VAL A 38 -11.45 18.25 -18.24
N ASP A 39 -12.67 17.92 -17.80
CA ASP A 39 -13.82 17.78 -18.71
C ASP A 39 -14.13 19.10 -19.43
N LEU A 40 -14.09 20.24 -18.72
CA LEU A 40 -14.26 21.57 -19.33
C LEU A 40 -13.16 21.89 -20.34
N LEU A 41 -11.90 21.57 -20.04
CA LEU A 41 -10.80 21.78 -20.98
C LEU A 41 -11.00 20.92 -22.25
N LEU A 42 -11.35 19.65 -22.08
CA LEU A 42 -11.63 18.76 -23.19
C LEU A 42 -12.81 19.26 -24.03
N ASP A 43 -13.87 19.78 -23.41
CA ASP A 43 -15.03 20.34 -24.12
C ASP A 43 -14.69 21.63 -24.87
N ALA A 44 -13.87 22.50 -24.27
CA ALA A 44 -13.38 23.71 -24.90
C ALA A 44 -12.48 23.43 -26.12
N VAL A 45 -11.79 22.29 -26.14
CA VAL A 45 -11.00 21.83 -27.29
C VAL A 45 -11.89 21.48 -28.48
N GLY A 46 -12.92 20.67 -28.24
CA GLY A 46 -13.88 20.24 -29.25
C GLY A 46 -13.27 19.58 -30.49
N ASP A 47 -14.10 19.27 -31.49
CA ASP A 47 -13.67 18.52 -32.67
C ASP A 47 -12.70 19.29 -33.58
N LYS A 48 -12.81 20.63 -33.62
CA LYS A 48 -12.01 21.49 -34.50
C LYS A 48 -10.65 21.89 -33.89
N GLY A 49 -10.42 21.51 -32.63
CA GLY A 49 -9.30 21.96 -31.82
C GLY A 49 -9.44 23.41 -31.35
N LEU A 50 -8.80 23.72 -30.22
CA LEU A 50 -8.74 25.04 -29.63
C LEU A 50 -7.51 25.79 -30.12
N LYS A 51 -7.72 26.96 -30.73
CA LYS A 51 -6.62 27.83 -31.15
C LYS A 51 -5.96 28.45 -29.93
N LEU A 52 -4.64 28.29 -29.83
CA LEU A 52 -3.83 28.95 -28.81
C LEU A 52 -3.60 30.42 -29.17
N THR A 53 -3.32 31.23 -28.16
CA THR A 53 -2.80 32.58 -28.34
C THR A 53 -1.43 32.55 -29.02
N ALA A 54 -0.93 33.72 -29.45
CA ALA A 54 0.39 33.83 -30.05
C ALA A 54 1.52 33.34 -29.12
N LYS A 55 1.31 33.41 -27.80
CA LYS A 55 2.26 32.93 -26.78
C LYS A 55 2.12 31.43 -26.46
N GLY A 56 1.16 30.73 -27.08
CA GLY A 56 0.88 29.33 -26.78
C GLY A 56 -0.09 29.10 -25.61
N ASN A 57 -0.66 30.18 -25.06
CA ASN A 57 -1.60 30.10 -23.94
C ASN A 57 -3.04 29.85 -24.42
N LEU A 58 -3.88 29.30 -23.55
CA LEU A 58 -5.31 29.13 -23.72
C LEU A 58 -6.01 30.51 -23.86
N PRO A 59 -7.08 30.61 -24.65
CA PRO A 59 -7.88 31.83 -24.70
C PRO A 59 -8.47 32.19 -23.33
N THR A 60 -8.44 33.46 -22.96
CA THR A 60 -8.93 33.99 -21.67
C THR A 60 -10.34 33.52 -21.31
N LYS A 61 -11.22 33.31 -22.29
CA LYS A 61 -12.56 32.77 -22.06
C LYS A 61 -12.52 31.37 -21.45
N VAL A 62 -11.69 30.49 -22.01
CA VAL A 62 -11.50 29.11 -21.53
C VAL A 62 -10.84 29.11 -20.15
N VAL A 63 -9.81 29.95 -19.97
CA VAL A 63 -9.15 30.14 -18.66
C VAL A 63 -10.17 30.52 -17.61
N LYS A 64 -11.00 31.54 -17.87
CA LYS A 64 -12.06 31.99 -16.96
C LYS A 64 -13.07 30.90 -16.63
N GLU A 65 -13.52 30.13 -17.61
CA GLU A 65 -14.50 29.05 -17.41
C GLU A 65 -13.94 27.95 -16.49
N ILE A 66 -12.69 27.50 -16.72
CA ILE A 66 -12.04 26.48 -15.89
C ILE A 66 -11.79 27.01 -14.48
N THR A 67 -11.22 28.21 -14.35
CA THR A 67 -10.92 28.86 -13.08
C THR A 67 -12.15 28.99 -12.18
N LEU A 68 -13.32 29.31 -12.74
CA LEU A 68 -14.54 29.56 -11.97
C LEU A 68 -15.36 28.30 -11.68
N CYS A 69 -15.00 27.14 -12.25
CA CYS A 69 -15.82 25.93 -12.14
C CYS A 69 -15.87 25.39 -10.71
N CYS A 70 -14.73 25.34 -10.02
CA CYS A 70 -14.57 24.84 -8.64
C CYS A 70 -13.27 25.40 -8.04
N PRO A 71 -13.21 26.69 -7.68
CA PRO A 71 -12.02 27.21 -7.02
C PRO A 71 -11.88 26.54 -5.64
N THR A 72 -10.66 26.11 -5.31
CA THR A 72 -10.30 25.83 -3.91
C THR A 72 -10.44 27.09 -3.07
N LEU A 73 -10.35 26.98 -1.74
CA LEU A 73 -10.44 28.14 -0.86
C LEU A 73 -9.36 29.18 -1.22
N SER A 74 -8.12 28.72 -1.33
CA SER A 74 -6.96 29.53 -1.74
C SER A 74 -7.10 30.14 -3.14
N GLU A 75 -7.54 29.37 -4.14
CA GLU A 75 -7.80 29.86 -5.50
C GLU A 75 -8.91 30.92 -5.50
N GLY A 76 -9.99 30.69 -4.74
CA GLY A 76 -11.12 31.61 -4.60
C GLY A 76 -10.74 32.93 -3.94
N HIS A 77 -9.85 32.89 -2.94
CA HIS A 77 -9.28 34.10 -2.36
C HIS A 77 -8.46 34.85 -3.40
N TYR A 78 -7.48 34.24 -4.06
CA TYR A 78 -6.66 34.89 -5.08
C TYR A 78 -7.50 35.59 -6.16
N LEU A 79 -8.56 34.93 -6.63
CA LEU A 79 -9.47 35.48 -7.65
C LEU A 79 -10.22 36.73 -7.20
N LYS A 80 -10.62 36.81 -5.92
CA LYS A 80 -11.30 38.00 -5.37
C LYS A 80 -10.40 39.24 -5.45
N TRP A 81 -9.08 39.07 -5.28
CA TRP A 81 -8.11 40.16 -5.27
C TRP A 81 -7.66 40.56 -6.68
N THR A 82 -7.31 39.59 -7.53
CA THR A 82 -6.68 39.92 -8.83
C THR A 82 -7.68 40.18 -9.94
N LYS A 83 -8.80 39.42 -9.98
CA LYS A 83 -9.78 39.41 -11.09
C LYS A 83 -9.12 39.21 -12.47
N ARG A 84 -7.96 38.55 -12.52
CA ARG A 84 -7.19 38.25 -13.74
C ARG A 84 -7.41 36.80 -14.18
N TYR A 85 -7.35 36.59 -15.50
CA TYR A 85 -7.58 35.29 -16.14
C TYR A 85 -6.52 35.02 -17.21
N LEU A 86 -5.25 35.11 -16.81
CA LEU A 86 -4.10 34.69 -17.61
C LEU A 86 -3.74 33.26 -17.23
N GLU A 87 -3.52 32.37 -18.20
CA GLU A 87 -3.25 30.96 -17.91
C GLU A 87 -2.06 30.78 -16.95
N GLU A 88 -0.98 31.53 -17.19
CA GLU A 88 0.25 31.53 -16.39
C GLU A 88 0.07 32.04 -14.94
N GLU A 89 -1.06 32.68 -14.63
CA GLU A 89 -1.42 33.16 -13.30
C GLU A 89 -2.48 32.27 -12.62
N GLN A 90 -2.98 31.24 -13.32
CA GLN A 90 -4.13 30.44 -12.89
C GLN A 90 -3.74 28.97 -12.74
N VAL A 91 -3.27 28.62 -11.54
CA VAL A 91 -2.88 27.26 -11.16
C VAL A 91 -3.91 26.18 -11.55
N PRO A 92 -5.24 26.34 -11.33
CA PRO A 92 -6.20 25.32 -11.76
C PRO A 92 -6.18 25.03 -13.27
N VAL A 93 -5.93 26.06 -14.08
CA VAL A 93 -5.87 25.96 -15.52
C VAL A 93 -4.57 25.31 -15.97
N MET A 94 -3.43 25.73 -15.41
CA MET A 94 -2.14 25.09 -15.67
C MET A 94 -2.16 23.61 -15.29
N ARG A 95 -2.69 23.30 -14.10
CA ARG A 95 -2.81 21.95 -13.56
C ARG A 95 -3.61 21.03 -14.48
N SER A 96 -4.81 21.45 -14.88
CA SER A 96 -5.68 20.67 -15.77
C SER A 96 -5.08 20.49 -17.17
N ARG A 97 -4.39 21.50 -17.71
CA ARG A 97 -3.68 21.38 -18.99
C ARG A 97 -2.50 20.40 -18.90
N LEU A 98 -1.64 20.54 -17.89
CA LEU A 98 -0.45 19.70 -17.72
C LEU A 98 -0.81 18.22 -17.51
N VAL A 99 -1.79 17.92 -16.65
CA VAL A 99 -2.24 16.53 -16.47
C VAL A 99 -2.83 15.94 -17.75
N CYS A 100 -3.52 16.76 -18.56
CA CYS A 100 -4.02 16.33 -19.87
C CYS A 100 -2.90 16.09 -20.88
N GLU A 101 -1.82 16.88 -20.86
CA GLU A 101 -0.69 16.71 -21.76
C GLU A 101 0.15 15.48 -21.38
N VAL A 102 0.44 15.29 -20.09
CA VAL A 102 1.15 14.10 -19.58
C VAL A 102 0.34 12.82 -19.76
N GLY A 103 -0.98 12.89 -19.50
CA GLY A 103 -1.93 11.83 -19.83
C GLY A 103 -2.15 11.63 -21.34
N LYS A 104 -1.45 12.38 -22.19
CA LYS A 104 -1.60 12.31 -23.65
C LYS A 104 -3.07 12.45 -24.06
N LEU A 105 -3.93 13.13 -23.28
CA LEU A 105 -5.31 13.43 -23.65
C LEU A 105 -5.31 14.51 -24.72
N LEU A 106 -4.42 15.48 -24.59
CA LEU A 106 -4.25 16.60 -25.50
C LEU A 106 -2.92 16.51 -26.24
N LYS A 107 -2.85 17.13 -27.41
CA LYS A 107 -1.58 17.37 -28.12
C LYS A 107 -1.62 18.73 -28.81
N VAL A 108 -0.47 19.39 -28.87
CA VAL A 108 -0.32 20.64 -29.63
C VAL A 108 -0.02 20.30 -31.09
N SER A 109 -0.76 20.91 -32.02
CA SER A 109 -0.54 20.78 -33.46
C SER A 109 -0.85 22.10 -34.16
N LYS A 110 0.15 22.65 -34.87
CA LYS A 110 0.02 23.88 -35.69
C LYS A 110 -0.64 25.05 -34.93
N GLY A 111 -0.20 25.33 -33.70
CA GLY A 111 -0.73 26.42 -32.88
C GLY A 111 -2.14 26.17 -32.32
N LYS A 112 -2.61 24.93 -32.34
CA LYS A 112 -3.86 24.50 -31.72
C LYS A 112 -3.61 23.37 -30.73
N ILE A 113 -4.45 23.28 -29.71
CA ILE A 113 -4.63 22.06 -28.93
C ILE A 113 -5.70 21.23 -29.63
N VAL A 114 -5.45 19.93 -29.78
CA VAL A 114 -6.42 18.97 -30.32
C VAL A 114 -6.50 17.75 -29.41
N HIS A 115 -7.63 17.05 -29.48
CA HIS A 115 -7.79 15.74 -28.85
C HIS A 115 -6.79 14.72 -29.42
N SER A 116 -6.31 13.85 -28.55
CA SER A 116 -5.60 12.63 -28.94
C SER A 116 -6.57 11.45 -29.03
N SER A 117 -6.05 10.27 -29.40
CA SER A 117 -6.79 9.01 -29.25
C SER A 117 -7.19 8.69 -27.81
N MET A 118 -6.40 9.15 -26.82
CA MET A 118 -6.64 8.86 -25.40
C MET A 118 -7.77 9.73 -24.83
N SER A 119 -8.00 10.94 -25.37
CA SER A 119 -9.18 11.74 -25.02
C SER A 119 -10.48 10.95 -25.18
N LYS A 120 -10.60 10.15 -26.25
CA LYS A 120 -11.79 9.33 -26.47
C LYS A 120 -11.93 8.24 -25.40
N ALA A 121 -10.86 7.50 -25.13
CA ALA A 121 -10.85 6.48 -24.09
C ALA A 121 -11.20 7.08 -22.72
N TYR A 122 -10.70 8.29 -22.43
CA TYR A 122 -11.05 9.02 -21.22
C TYR A 122 -12.53 9.38 -21.17
N ARG A 123 -13.10 9.95 -22.24
CA ARG A 123 -14.52 10.33 -22.29
C ARG A 123 -15.47 9.13 -22.14
N ASP A 124 -15.10 7.98 -22.72
CA ASP A 124 -15.90 6.75 -22.70
C ASP A 124 -15.79 5.99 -21.36
N ALA A 125 -14.82 6.33 -20.50
CA ALA A 125 -14.58 5.66 -19.22
C ALA A 125 -15.52 6.15 -18.09
N SER A 126 -15.68 5.32 -17.06
CA SER A 126 -16.38 5.68 -15.83
C SER A 126 -15.66 6.80 -15.07
N GLN A 127 -16.37 7.48 -14.16
CA GLN A 127 -15.78 8.54 -13.34
C GLN A 127 -14.65 8.00 -12.43
N ALA A 128 -14.77 6.77 -11.92
CA ALA A 128 -13.73 6.12 -11.12
C ALA A 128 -12.45 5.85 -11.94
N GLU A 129 -12.59 5.31 -13.15
CA GLU A 129 -11.45 5.08 -14.04
C GLU A 129 -10.77 6.40 -14.43
N LYS A 130 -11.55 7.45 -14.75
CA LYS A 130 -11.02 8.80 -15.00
C LYS A 130 -10.24 9.32 -13.80
N PHE A 131 -10.80 9.18 -12.60
CA PHE A 131 -10.16 9.64 -11.37
C PHE A 131 -8.82 8.94 -11.12
N ILE A 132 -8.80 7.61 -11.12
CA ILE A 132 -7.57 6.81 -10.95
C ILE A 132 -6.53 7.19 -12.01
N TYR A 133 -6.98 7.33 -13.26
CA TYR A 133 -6.11 7.74 -14.35
C TYR A 133 -5.46 9.09 -14.09
N LEU A 134 -6.23 10.10 -13.68
CA LEU A 134 -5.70 11.42 -13.37
C LEU A 134 -4.78 11.42 -12.16
N VAL A 135 -5.08 10.66 -11.10
CA VAL A 135 -4.18 10.50 -9.94
C VAL A 135 -2.82 10.00 -10.41
N TRP A 136 -2.81 8.96 -11.24
CA TRP A 136 -1.59 8.38 -11.80
C TRP A 136 -0.83 9.28 -12.78
N GLN A 137 -1.53 10.11 -13.55
CA GLN A 137 -0.85 11.08 -14.41
C GLN A 137 -0.29 12.26 -13.60
N PHE A 138 -0.95 12.61 -12.49
CA PHE A 138 -0.50 13.70 -11.64
C PHE A 138 0.83 13.41 -10.97
N THR A 139 1.07 12.17 -10.53
CA THR A 139 2.35 11.74 -9.94
C THR A 139 3.54 11.82 -10.89
N LYS A 140 3.28 12.04 -12.19
CA LYS A 140 4.29 12.18 -13.26
C LYS A 140 4.55 13.63 -13.64
N LEU A 141 3.84 14.58 -13.04
CA LEU A 141 4.07 16.00 -13.27
C LEU A 141 5.34 16.45 -12.53
N ASN A 142 6.03 17.40 -13.14
CA ASN A 142 6.98 18.23 -12.40
C ASN A 142 6.16 19.19 -11.53
N LEU A 143 6.12 18.96 -10.23
CA LEU A 143 5.32 19.73 -9.28
C LEU A 143 5.95 21.09 -8.95
N GLY A 144 7.29 21.21 -9.05
CA GLY A 144 8.04 22.47 -8.93
C GLY A 144 7.65 23.53 -9.98
N TYR A 145 6.98 23.11 -11.06
CA TYR A 145 6.40 24.06 -12.02
C TYR A 145 5.38 25.01 -11.38
N PHE A 146 4.62 24.55 -10.38
CA PHE A 146 3.53 25.34 -9.80
C PHE A 146 3.98 26.43 -8.83
N ASP A 147 5.12 26.23 -8.15
CA ASP A 147 5.74 27.20 -7.25
C ASP A 147 6.99 27.86 -7.84
N ARG A 148 7.38 27.46 -9.06
CA ARG A 148 8.57 27.94 -9.79
C ARG A 148 9.89 27.51 -9.15
N MET A 149 9.86 26.43 -8.37
CA MET A 149 11.03 25.79 -7.80
C MET A 149 11.52 24.66 -8.71
N GLN A 150 12.71 24.13 -8.43
CA GLN A 150 13.20 22.95 -9.13
C GLN A 150 12.39 21.71 -8.70
N GLU A 151 12.37 20.69 -9.55
CA GLU A 151 11.77 19.41 -9.17
C GLU A 151 12.82 18.55 -8.49
N GLU A 152 12.59 18.23 -7.23
CA GLU A 152 13.38 17.30 -6.45
C GLU A 152 12.87 15.88 -6.71
N SER A 153 13.76 14.89 -6.72
CA SER A 153 13.35 13.50 -6.96
C SER A 153 12.38 12.97 -5.88
N LEU A 154 12.39 13.61 -4.72
CA LEU A 154 11.62 13.27 -3.55
C LEU A 154 10.10 13.48 -3.73
N SER A 155 9.69 14.54 -4.42
CA SER A 155 8.30 15.02 -4.53
C SER A 155 7.31 13.94 -5.00
N SER A 156 7.69 13.21 -6.06
CA SER A 156 6.84 12.20 -6.69
C SER A 156 6.66 10.97 -5.79
N GLY A 157 7.74 10.51 -5.15
CA GLY A 157 7.72 9.34 -4.26
C GLY A 157 6.94 9.58 -2.97
N ILE A 158 7.13 10.75 -2.34
CA ILE A 158 6.44 11.07 -1.09
C ILE A 158 4.96 11.39 -1.30
N SER A 159 4.55 11.84 -2.50
CA SER A 159 3.17 12.27 -2.75
C SER A 159 2.15 11.18 -2.45
N LEU A 160 2.45 9.96 -2.86
CA LEU A 160 1.59 8.79 -2.66
C LEU A 160 1.63 8.30 -1.20
N ILE A 161 2.82 8.25 -0.60
CA ILE A 161 2.99 7.85 0.81
C ILE A 161 2.25 8.82 1.74
N MET A 162 2.41 10.13 1.50
CA MET A 162 1.72 11.18 2.23
C MET A 162 0.19 11.05 2.10
N MET A 163 -0.31 10.73 0.89
CA MET A 163 -1.75 10.52 0.67
C MET A 163 -2.29 9.35 1.51
N GLN A 164 -1.57 8.23 1.56
CA GLN A 164 -1.92 7.07 2.39
C GLN A 164 -1.85 7.41 3.89
N MET A 165 -0.78 8.09 4.32
CA MET A 165 -0.61 8.50 5.71
C MET A 165 -1.74 9.45 6.17
N VAL A 166 -2.09 10.46 5.37
CA VAL A 166 -3.22 11.37 5.67
C VAL A 166 -4.53 10.58 5.82
N ARG A 167 -4.74 9.56 4.99
CA ARG A 167 -5.91 8.67 5.10
C ARG A 167 -5.94 7.90 6.42
N ASP A 168 -4.79 7.45 6.91
CA ASP A 168 -4.71 6.64 8.13
C ASP A 168 -4.78 7.43 9.43
N LYS A 169 -4.46 8.73 9.41
CA LYS A 169 -4.64 9.58 10.60
C LYS A 169 -6.13 9.87 10.84
N PRO A 170 -6.55 10.12 12.10
CA PRO A 170 -7.92 10.53 12.41
C PRO A 170 -8.29 11.83 11.68
N LYS A 171 -9.55 11.93 11.22
CA LYS A 171 -10.09 13.13 10.56
C LYS A 171 -10.07 14.30 11.55
N MET A 172 -9.12 15.21 11.34
CA MET A 172 -8.93 16.42 12.13
C MET A 172 -8.11 17.38 11.28
N PHE A 173 -8.52 18.65 11.29
CA PHE A 173 -7.79 19.71 10.60
C PHE A 173 -6.45 19.95 11.29
N ARG A 174 -5.39 19.92 10.48
CA ARG A 174 -4.02 20.14 10.91
C ARG A 174 -3.26 20.86 9.81
N GLU A 175 -2.28 21.64 10.22
CA GLU A 175 -1.30 22.21 9.31
C GLU A 175 -0.49 21.13 8.58
N ALA A 176 0.09 21.50 7.43
CA ALA A 176 0.91 20.59 6.64
C ALA A 176 2.15 20.11 7.41
N ASN A 177 2.72 20.96 8.27
CA ASN A 177 3.88 20.64 9.11
C ASN A 177 3.63 19.47 10.10
N VAL A 178 2.39 19.30 10.56
CA VAL A 178 2.05 18.16 11.42
C VAL A 178 2.08 16.86 10.63
N TYR A 179 1.65 16.89 9.36
CA TYR A 179 1.73 15.73 8.48
C TYR A 179 3.17 15.45 8.05
N THR A 180 4.00 16.45 7.79
CA THR A 180 5.43 16.23 7.52
C THR A 180 6.15 15.65 8.73
N ALA A 181 5.85 16.12 9.95
CA ALA A 181 6.38 15.54 11.17
C ALA A 181 6.03 14.05 11.29
N PHE A 182 4.77 13.67 11.04
CA PHE A 182 4.38 12.25 10.98
C PHE A 182 5.17 11.46 9.93
N LEU A 183 5.39 12.05 8.75
CA LEU A 183 6.16 11.39 7.70
C LEU A 183 7.62 11.20 8.11
N MET A 184 8.24 12.17 8.77
CA MET A 184 9.62 12.07 9.25
C MET A 184 9.76 11.06 10.40
N ASP A 185 8.78 11.03 11.31
CA ASP A 185 8.75 10.05 12.40
C ASP A 185 8.62 8.62 11.87
N ASP A 186 7.76 8.41 10.86
CA ASP A 186 7.53 7.09 10.24
C ASP A 186 8.68 6.70 9.29
N PHE A 187 9.41 7.67 8.73
CA PHE A 187 10.53 7.46 7.79
C PHE A 187 11.75 8.34 8.12
N PRO A 188 12.51 8.05 9.20
CA PRO A 188 13.62 8.91 9.64
C PRO A 188 14.72 9.13 8.58
N GLN A 189 14.92 8.17 7.66
CA GLN A 189 15.85 8.31 6.54
C GLN A 189 15.48 9.42 5.54
N LEU A 190 14.25 9.94 5.63
CA LEU A 190 13.79 11.07 4.84
C LEU A 190 14.49 12.37 5.27
N LEU A 191 14.96 12.45 6.51
CA LEU A 191 15.73 13.58 7.03
C LEU A 191 17.00 13.80 6.19
N ASP A 192 17.80 12.74 6.01
CA ASP A 192 19.01 12.78 5.19
C ASP A 192 18.67 13.19 3.74
N ALA A 193 17.59 12.66 3.18
CA ALA A 193 17.18 12.98 1.82
C ALA A 193 16.72 14.44 1.65
N VAL A 194 16.08 15.03 2.67
CA VAL A 194 15.70 16.44 2.68
C VAL A 194 16.95 17.32 2.73
N GLU A 195 17.89 17.04 3.63
CA GLU A 195 19.15 17.80 3.73
C GLU A 195 19.99 17.75 2.45
N GLU A 196 20.00 16.60 1.76
CA GLU A 196 20.77 16.42 0.53
C GLU A 196 20.12 17.06 -0.71
N GLN A 197 18.79 16.99 -0.83
CA GLN A 197 18.09 17.34 -2.08
C GLN A 197 17.42 18.70 -2.05
N ILE A 198 17.08 19.21 -0.87
CA ILE A 198 16.34 20.46 -0.73
C ILE A 198 17.34 21.56 -0.40
N LEU A 199 17.60 22.37 -1.42
CA LEU A 199 18.45 23.54 -1.27
C LEU A 199 17.62 24.66 -0.65
N PRO A 200 17.97 25.17 0.54
CA PRO A 200 17.23 26.25 1.15
C PRO A 200 17.30 27.50 0.26
N ASP A 201 16.15 28.10 -0.02
CA ASP A 201 16.07 29.40 -0.68
C ASP A 201 16.00 30.50 0.39
N SER A 202 17.00 31.38 0.36
CA SER A 202 17.08 32.59 1.20
C SER A 202 15.81 33.44 1.24
N TYR A 203 14.89 33.28 0.29
CA TYR A 203 13.60 33.97 0.27
C TYR A 203 12.58 33.44 1.29
N PHE A 204 12.61 32.15 1.62
CA PHE A 204 11.60 31.49 2.47
C PHE A 204 12.18 30.99 3.80
N SER A 205 13.25 30.19 3.76
CA SER A 205 13.96 29.74 4.95
C SER A 205 15.41 29.33 4.63
N GLU A 206 16.29 29.48 5.62
CA GLU A 206 17.64 28.91 5.59
C GLU A 206 17.66 27.43 6.00
N ASP A 207 16.52 26.90 6.49
CA ASP A 207 16.34 25.52 6.91
C ASP A 207 15.72 24.66 5.79
N PRO A 208 16.41 23.61 5.30
CA PRO A 208 15.85 22.65 4.33
C PRO A 208 14.53 22.02 4.79
N TYR A 209 14.30 21.88 6.09
CA TYR A 209 13.07 21.30 6.63
C TYR A 209 11.87 22.23 6.46
N ASP A 210 12.03 23.53 6.73
CA ASP A 210 10.97 24.51 6.49
C ASP A 210 10.60 24.56 5.00
N GLU A 211 11.60 24.47 4.12
CA GLU A 211 11.39 24.42 2.67
C GLU A 211 10.66 23.12 2.25
N PHE A 212 11.00 21.98 2.86
CA PHE A 212 10.28 20.74 2.67
C PHE A 212 8.81 20.83 3.09
N GLU A 213 8.54 21.43 4.25
CA GLU A 213 7.17 21.66 4.73
C GLU A 213 6.37 22.55 3.77
N HIS A 214 7.01 23.61 3.26
CA HIS A 214 6.42 24.50 2.28
C HIS A 214 6.10 23.77 0.97
N MET A 215 7.05 22.97 0.48
CA MET A 215 6.88 22.12 -0.69
C MET A 215 5.69 21.16 -0.51
N VAL A 216 5.59 20.47 0.63
CA VAL A 216 4.47 19.57 0.93
C VAL A 216 3.14 20.33 0.94
N GLN A 217 3.09 21.49 1.58
CA GLN A 217 1.88 22.30 1.66
C GLN A 217 1.41 22.74 0.27
N ILE A 218 2.29 23.28 -0.56
CA ILE A 218 1.93 23.82 -1.87
C ILE A 218 1.72 22.70 -2.89
N ARG A 219 2.73 21.84 -3.07
CA ARG A 219 2.73 20.86 -4.16
C ARG A 219 1.77 19.72 -3.90
N LEU A 220 1.69 19.22 -2.66
CA LEU A 220 0.83 18.08 -2.33
C LEU A 220 -0.55 18.55 -1.87
N PHE A 221 -0.66 19.28 -0.77
CA PHE A 221 -1.98 19.61 -0.24
C PHE A 221 -2.76 20.54 -1.19
N LYS A 222 -2.21 21.72 -1.52
CA LYS A 222 -2.93 22.73 -2.33
C LYS A 222 -3.10 22.32 -3.79
N ASN A 223 -2.07 21.73 -4.41
CA ASN A 223 -2.09 21.46 -5.85
C ASN A 223 -2.51 20.04 -6.22
N PHE A 224 -2.42 19.08 -5.31
CA PHE A 224 -2.81 17.69 -5.56
C PHE A 224 -4.04 17.28 -4.75
N PHE A 225 -3.96 17.23 -3.43
CA PHE A 225 -4.98 16.58 -2.61
C PHE A 225 -6.31 17.36 -2.58
N VAL A 226 -6.27 18.69 -2.44
CA VAL A 226 -7.50 19.50 -2.41
C VAL A 226 -8.23 19.47 -3.78
N PRO A 227 -7.58 19.69 -4.93
CA PRO A 227 -8.26 19.64 -6.23
C PRO A 227 -8.77 18.24 -6.61
N PHE A 228 -8.19 17.19 -6.05
CA PHE A 228 -8.66 15.81 -6.20
C PHE A 228 -9.73 15.43 -5.16
N GLY A 229 -10.11 16.36 -4.27
CA GLY A 229 -11.11 16.11 -3.24
C GLY A 229 -10.69 15.06 -2.22
N LEU A 230 -9.39 14.82 -2.06
CA LEU A 230 -8.84 13.87 -1.09
C LEU A 230 -8.80 14.47 0.31
N VAL A 231 -8.53 15.77 0.40
CA VAL A 231 -8.54 16.53 1.66
C VAL A 231 -9.42 17.77 1.54
N GLU A 232 -9.97 18.19 2.66
CA GLU A 232 -10.65 19.47 2.85
C GLU A 232 -9.63 20.49 3.34
N GLU A 233 -9.81 21.75 2.96
CA GLU A 233 -8.97 22.88 3.36
C GLU A 233 -9.81 23.87 4.17
N GLN A 234 -9.26 24.36 5.28
CA GLN A 234 -9.81 25.49 6.04
C GLN A 234 -8.74 26.53 6.38
N GLY A 235 -9.18 27.76 6.63
CA GLY A 235 -8.33 28.92 6.96
C GLY A 235 -9.06 30.25 6.65
N VAL A 236 -8.54 31.39 7.11
CA VAL A 236 -9.14 32.71 6.82
C VAL A 236 -8.17 33.59 6.00
N GLY A 237 -8.57 34.06 4.83
CA GLY A 237 -7.74 35.05 4.09
C GLY A 237 -6.54 34.47 3.33
N VAL A 238 -5.64 35.36 2.89
CA VAL A 238 -4.56 35.07 1.91
C VAL A 238 -3.21 34.76 2.57
N SER A 239 -3.03 35.18 3.83
CA SER A 239 -1.78 35.10 4.58
C SER A 239 -1.84 34.18 5.81
N GLU A 240 -2.90 33.40 5.95
CA GLU A 240 -3.10 32.56 7.14
C GLU A 240 -2.63 31.13 6.93
N ILE A 241 -2.40 30.52 8.09
CA ILE A 241 -2.17 29.11 8.29
C ILE A 241 -3.36 28.34 7.68
N HIS A 242 -3.07 27.49 6.70
CA HIS A 242 -4.05 26.59 6.11
C HIS A 242 -3.96 25.23 6.78
N GLU A 243 -5.11 24.72 7.20
CA GLU A 243 -5.23 23.40 7.78
C GLU A 243 -5.98 22.46 6.85
N TYR A 244 -5.63 21.18 6.91
CA TYR A 244 -6.16 20.12 6.06
C TYR A 244 -6.64 18.93 6.87
N ALA A 245 -7.75 18.34 6.45
CA ALA A 245 -8.28 17.10 6.99
C ALA A 245 -8.63 16.15 5.84
N LYS A 246 -8.48 14.83 6.05
CA LYS A 246 -8.99 13.85 5.08
C LYS A 246 -10.49 14.00 4.85
N THR A 247 -10.92 13.78 3.62
CA THR A 247 -12.34 13.64 3.27
C THR A 247 -12.81 12.20 3.46
N ASP A 248 -14.13 12.02 3.53
CA ASP A 248 -14.76 10.69 3.47
C ASP A 248 -14.53 10.03 2.10
N PHE A 249 -14.29 10.85 1.06
CA PHE A 249 -13.93 10.37 -0.27
C PHE A 249 -12.55 9.69 -0.27
N LEU A 250 -11.55 10.24 0.41
CA LEU A 250 -10.23 9.60 0.56
C LEU A 250 -10.33 8.26 1.29
N GLU A 251 -11.18 8.15 2.34
CA GLU A 251 -11.43 6.88 3.03
C GLU A 251 -12.13 5.85 2.14
N THR A 252 -12.97 6.30 1.21
CA THR A 252 -13.61 5.42 0.24
C THR A 252 -12.63 5.01 -0.87
N PHE A 253 -11.70 5.89 -1.24
CA PHE A 253 -10.72 5.69 -2.29
C PHE A 253 -9.60 4.74 -1.86
N LEU A 254 -9.05 4.91 -0.65
CA LEU A 254 -7.96 4.09 -0.12
C LEU A 254 -8.41 3.27 1.07
N LEU A 255 -8.02 2.00 1.09
CA LEU A 255 -8.01 1.18 2.28
C LEU A 255 -6.91 1.66 3.24
N PRO A 256 -7.06 1.43 4.55
CA PRO A 256 -5.98 1.68 5.50
C PRO A 256 -4.68 0.96 5.14
N HIS A 257 -3.54 1.50 5.57
CA HIS A 257 -2.26 0.79 5.45
C HIS A 257 -2.29 -0.60 6.11
N ASN A 258 -3.17 -0.77 7.11
CA ASN A 258 -3.36 -1.99 7.89
C ASN A 258 -4.55 -2.86 7.41
N GLU A 259 -5.36 -2.40 6.45
CA GLU A 259 -6.40 -3.23 5.84
C GLU A 259 -5.79 -4.01 4.69
N VAL A 260 -5.65 -5.31 4.91
CA VAL A 260 -5.25 -6.33 3.94
C VAL A 260 -6.13 -6.18 2.70
N ASN A 261 -5.47 -6.05 1.54
CA ASN A 261 -6.13 -6.33 0.28
C ASN A 261 -6.53 -7.82 0.25
N THR A 262 -7.80 -8.09 0.58
CA THR A 262 -8.34 -9.44 0.69
C THR A 262 -8.40 -10.16 -0.65
N SER A 263 -8.28 -9.45 -1.78
CA SER A 263 -8.22 -10.07 -3.12
C SER A 263 -6.92 -10.86 -3.35
N ASN A 264 -5.89 -10.61 -2.54
CA ASN A 264 -4.61 -11.31 -2.66
C ASN A 264 -4.51 -12.53 -1.75
N ILE A 265 -5.42 -12.73 -0.80
CA ILE A 265 -5.42 -13.89 0.11
C ILE A 265 -5.42 -15.16 -0.73
N LEU A 266 -4.47 -16.08 -0.48
CA LEU A 266 -4.47 -17.40 -1.12
C LEU A 266 -5.86 -18.00 -0.95
N ASN A 267 -6.66 -17.99 -2.00
CA ASN A 267 -8.00 -18.54 -1.94
C ASN A 267 -7.90 -20.04 -1.65
N LYS A 268 -9.00 -20.67 -1.25
CA LYS A 268 -9.02 -22.08 -0.86
C LYS A 268 -8.36 -23.02 -1.88
N LYS A 269 -8.40 -22.68 -3.18
CA LYS A 269 -7.77 -23.42 -4.27
C LYS A 269 -6.25 -23.21 -4.31
N GLU A 270 -5.80 -21.97 -4.13
CA GLU A 270 -4.37 -21.61 -4.04
C GLU A 270 -3.72 -22.15 -2.77
N LEU A 271 -4.43 -22.13 -1.63
CA LEU A 271 -4.00 -22.77 -0.39
C LEU A 271 -3.82 -24.28 -0.57
N ARG A 272 -4.77 -24.95 -1.26
CA ARG A 272 -4.67 -26.37 -1.59
C ARG A 272 -3.51 -26.65 -2.55
N PHE A 273 -3.32 -25.82 -3.57
CA PHE A 273 -2.21 -25.93 -4.52
C PHE A 273 -0.85 -25.76 -3.83
N PHE A 274 -0.76 -24.80 -2.90
CA PHE A 274 0.40 -24.58 -2.06
C PHE A 274 0.67 -25.80 -1.13
N LYS A 275 -0.36 -26.35 -0.47
CA LYS A 275 -0.28 -27.62 0.30
C LYS A 275 0.26 -28.77 -0.56
N GLU A 276 -0.15 -28.89 -1.82
CA GLU A 276 0.31 -29.94 -2.73
C GLU A 276 1.75 -29.74 -3.23
N ARG A 277 2.16 -28.51 -3.59
CA ARG A 277 3.55 -28.22 -4.00
C ARG A 277 4.53 -28.39 -2.85
N ALA A 278 4.20 -27.92 -1.66
CA ALA A 278 5.00 -28.12 -0.45
C ALA A 278 5.26 -29.60 -0.16
N LYS A 279 4.23 -30.45 -0.30
CA LYS A 279 4.35 -31.92 -0.17
C LYS A 279 5.19 -32.54 -1.29
N LYS A 280 4.98 -32.11 -2.54
CA LYS A 280 5.66 -32.66 -3.73
C LYS A 280 7.16 -32.34 -3.74
N GLU A 281 7.55 -31.16 -3.32
CA GLU A 281 8.96 -30.72 -3.33
C GLU A 281 9.76 -31.18 -2.10
N LYS A 282 9.15 -31.94 -1.18
CA LYS A 282 9.81 -32.47 0.03
C LYS A 282 10.66 -31.40 0.72
N LEU A 283 10.00 -30.33 1.18
CA LEU A 283 10.58 -29.19 1.90
C LEU A 283 11.91 -29.56 2.59
N ASN A 284 13.03 -29.11 2.04
CA ASN A 284 14.36 -29.31 2.62
C ASN A 284 14.69 -28.14 3.58
N ILE A 285 15.73 -28.25 4.43
CA ILE A 285 16.10 -27.18 5.38
C ILE A 285 16.34 -25.85 4.70
N GLN A 286 16.79 -25.89 3.44
CA GLN A 286 17.01 -24.71 2.65
C GLN A 286 15.69 -23.96 2.40
N LEU A 287 14.62 -24.64 1.98
CA LEU A 287 13.32 -24.00 1.75
C LEU A 287 12.70 -23.43 3.04
N PHE A 288 12.96 -24.07 4.17
CA PHE A 288 12.55 -23.56 5.48
C PHE A 288 13.38 -22.32 5.89
N GLY A 289 14.69 -22.34 5.65
CA GLY A 289 15.54 -21.15 5.80
C GLY A 289 15.11 -20.01 4.87
N ASP A 290 14.76 -20.32 3.63
CA ASP A 290 14.23 -19.35 2.66
C ASP A 290 12.89 -18.76 3.13
N PHE A 291 12.03 -19.57 3.76
CA PHE A 291 10.79 -19.08 4.39
C PHE A 291 11.09 -18.13 5.54
N CYS A 292 11.96 -18.52 6.49
CA CYS A 292 12.35 -17.64 7.58
C CYS A 292 13.00 -16.35 7.06
N PHE A 293 13.76 -16.42 5.97
CA PHE A 293 14.35 -15.26 5.29
C PHE A 293 13.28 -14.36 4.67
N ILE A 294 12.36 -14.93 3.88
CA ILE A 294 11.20 -14.22 3.32
C ILE A 294 10.39 -13.55 4.43
N TYR A 295 10.15 -14.28 5.52
CA TYR A 295 9.37 -13.80 6.65
C TYR A 295 10.10 -12.68 7.41
N ALA A 296 11.38 -12.84 7.72
CA ALA A 296 12.18 -11.81 8.37
C ALA A 296 12.23 -10.52 7.54
N HIS A 297 12.28 -10.66 6.21
CA HIS A 297 12.14 -9.53 5.31
C HIS A 297 10.72 -8.95 5.35
N ALA A 298 9.69 -9.78 5.20
CA ALA A 298 8.27 -9.39 5.29
C ALA A 298 7.89 -8.71 6.62
N ALA A 299 8.60 -9.02 7.70
CA ALA A 299 8.37 -8.50 9.05
C ALA A 299 9.05 -7.15 9.32
N ARG A 300 10.09 -6.79 8.57
CA ARG A 300 10.90 -5.60 8.82
C ARG A 300 10.61 -4.54 7.75
N TYR A 301 10.00 -3.43 8.13
CA TYR A 301 9.64 -2.34 7.23
C TYR A 301 10.87 -1.54 6.72
N PRO A 302 10.85 -1.02 5.47
CA PRO A 302 9.94 -1.34 4.36
C PRO A 302 10.45 -2.54 3.54
N LEU A 303 9.50 -3.30 2.97
CA LEU A 303 9.76 -4.54 2.23
C LEU A 303 10.50 -4.30 0.93
N LYS A 304 11.50 -5.12 0.65
CA LYS A 304 11.96 -5.31 -0.73
C LYS A 304 10.80 -5.92 -1.55
N PRO A 305 10.61 -5.52 -2.82
CA PRO A 305 9.70 -6.19 -3.73
C PRO A 305 9.87 -7.72 -3.70
N PHE A 306 8.78 -8.47 -3.64
CA PHE A 306 8.83 -9.93 -3.53
C PHE A 306 9.54 -10.61 -4.71
N SER A 307 9.51 -9.98 -5.88
CA SER A 307 10.29 -10.38 -7.05
C SER A 307 11.80 -10.38 -6.76
N ILE A 308 12.30 -9.36 -6.05
CA ILE A 308 13.70 -9.23 -5.67
C ILE A 308 14.07 -10.27 -4.61
N ILE A 309 13.22 -10.50 -3.61
CA ILE A 309 13.44 -11.53 -2.58
C ILE A 309 13.48 -12.92 -3.23
N ALA A 310 12.53 -13.21 -4.13
CA ALA A 310 12.50 -14.46 -4.88
C ALA A 310 13.73 -14.62 -5.78
N GLU A 311 14.15 -13.56 -6.47
CA GLU A 311 15.35 -13.56 -7.30
C GLU A 311 16.62 -13.82 -6.48
N ASP A 312 16.77 -13.17 -5.32
CA ASP A 312 17.90 -13.36 -4.41
C ASP A 312 17.98 -14.82 -3.91
N LEU A 313 16.84 -15.41 -3.58
CA LEU A 313 16.75 -16.82 -3.17
C LEU A 313 17.10 -17.79 -4.30
N VAL A 314 16.58 -17.54 -5.51
CA VAL A 314 16.89 -18.35 -6.69
C VAL A 314 18.38 -18.25 -7.05
N LYS A 315 18.95 -17.04 -7.00
CA LYS A 315 20.40 -16.79 -7.20
C LYS A 315 21.24 -17.54 -6.18
N GLY A 316 20.87 -17.51 -4.90
CA GLY A 316 21.55 -18.22 -3.82
C GLY A 316 21.64 -19.74 -4.05
N LYS A 317 20.65 -20.32 -4.74
CA LYS A 317 20.59 -21.75 -5.05
C LYS A 317 21.29 -22.15 -6.34
N ARG A 318 21.82 -21.20 -7.12
CA ARG A 318 22.46 -21.45 -8.44
C ARG A 318 21.56 -22.23 -9.41
N ILE A 319 20.24 -22.03 -9.33
CA ILE A 319 19.26 -22.67 -10.22
C ILE A 319 19.12 -21.81 -11.47
N ILE A 320 19.14 -22.43 -12.65
CA ILE A 320 19.10 -21.72 -13.95
C ILE A 320 17.95 -22.22 -14.84
N GLY A 321 17.56 -21.41 -15.82
CA GLY A 321 16.60 -21.79 -16.87
C GLY A 321 15.16 -21.91 -16.39
N THR A 322 14.42 -22.88 -16.92
CA THR A 322 12.99 -23.09 -16.61
C THR A 322 12.75 -23.45 -15.14
N ALA A 323 13.69 -24.14 -14.50
CA ALA A 323 13.61 -24.43 -13.06
C ALA A 323 13.67 -23.14 -12.22
N ALA A 324 14.50 -22.17 -12.61
CA ALA A 324 14.61 -20.89 -11.91
C ALA A 324 13.27 -20.15 -11.89
N LYS A 325 12.55 -20.10 -13.02
CA LYS A 325 11.23 -19.48 -13.10
C LYS A 325 10.16 -20.17 -12.25
N VAL A 326 10.21 -21.50 -12.17
CA VAL A 326 9.27 -22.28 -11.35
C VAL A 326 9.50 -22.02 -9.85
N HIS A 327 10.77 -21.90 -9.44
CA HIS A 327 11.15 -21.57 -8.08
C HIS A 327 10.87 -20.11 -7.74
N GLU A 328 11.14 -19.18 -8.66
CA GLU A 328 10.82 -17.75 -8.51
C GLU A 328 9.33 -17.55 -8.26
N ALA A 329 8.47 -18.13 -9.10
CA ALA A 329 7.02 -18.10 -8.91
C ALA A 329 6.61 -18.69 -7.55
N PHE A 330 7.19 -19.83 -7.16
CA PHE A 330 6.93 -20.44 -5.86
C PHE A 330 7.32 -19.52 -4.69
N TYR A 331 8.49 -18.86 -4.75
CA TYR A 331 8.95 -17.96 -3.70
C TYR A 331 8.14 -16.68 -3.64
N THR A 332 7.68 -16.17 -4.79
CA THR A 332 6.74 -15.04 -4.83
C THR A 332 5.42 -15.41 -4.17
N ASP A 333 4.84 -16.57 -4.46
CA ASP A 333 3.61 -17.04 -3.82
C ASP A 333 3.79 -17.22 -2.30
N LEU A 334 4.92 -17.80 -1.89
CA LEU A 334 5.28 -17.98 -0.49
C LEU A 334 5.44 -16.65 0.25
N ALA A 335 6.04 -15.65 -0.41
CA ALA A 335 6.24 -14.32 0.17
C ALA A 335 4.94 -13.54 0.33
N LYS A 336 4.04 -13.62 -0.65
CA LYS A 336 2.68 -13.06 -0.55
C LYS A 336 1.89 -13.68 0.61
N ALA A 337 1.92 -15.01 0.74
CA ALA A 337 1.25 -15.70 1.85
C ALA A 337 1.82 -15.31 3.22
N THR A 338 3.13 -15.12 3.28
CA THR A 338 3.86 -14.70 4.48
C THR A 338 3.47 -13.28 4.90
N GLU A 339 3.45 -12.34 3.95
CA GLU A 339 3.01 -10.97 4.18
C GLU A 339 1.56 -10.92 4.69
N GLN A 340 0.65 -11.71 4.10
CA GLN A 340 -0.73 -11.78 4.54
C GLN A 340 -0.87 -12.31 5.97
N THR A 341 -0.06 -13.30 6.32
CA THR A 341 -0.02 -13.85 7.68
C THR A 341 0.40 -12.77 8.68
N LEU A 342 1.42 -11.98 8.36
CA LEU A 342 1.85 -10.86 9.20
C LEU A 342 0.77 -9.77 9.31
N LYS A 343 0.13 -9.43 8.19
CA LYS A 343 -0.94 -8.44 8.17
C LYS A 343 -2.15 -8.92 9.00
N TYR A 344 -2.51 -10.20 8.96
CA TYR A 344 -3.54 -10.76 9.84
C TYR A 344 -3.23 -10.51 11.32
N PHE A 345 -2.00 -10.83 11.76
CA PHE A 345 -1.58 -10.57 13.14
C PHE A 345 -1.60 -9.08 13.49
N THR A 346 -1.29 -8.21 12.53
CA THR A 346 -1.36 -6.75 12.70
C THR A 346 -2.82 -6.25 12.75
N GLN A 347 -3.77 -6.92 12.08
CA GLN A 347 -5.19 -6.58 12.16
C GLN A 347 -5.84 -6.94 13.50
N LEU A 348 -5.32 -7.97 14.18
CA LEU A 348 -5.75 -8.31 15.54
C LEU A 348 -5.46 -7.18 16.55
N GLU A 349 -4.47 -6.34 16.27
CA GLU A 349 -4.18 -5.09 17.01
C GLU A 349 -5.35 -4.09 16.89
N VAL A 350 -5.86 -3.91 15.67
CA VAL A 350 -6.88 -2.91 15.32
C VAL A 350 -8.29 -3.33 15.75
N LYS A 351 -8.63 -4.62 15.67
CA LYS A 351 -9.95 -5.16 16.03
C LYS A 351 -10.20 -5.30 17.55
N GLY A 352 -9.53 -4.51 18.38
CA GLY A 352 -9.75 -4.46 19.83
C GLY A 352 -8.86 -5.39 20.67
N GLY A 353 -7.76 -5.90 20.11
CA GLY A 353 -6.76 -6.67 20.86
C GLY A 353 -5.97 -5.84 21.89
N GLY A 354 -6.02 -4.50 21.81
CA GLY A 354 -5.26 -3.60 22.67
C GLY A 354 -3.75 -3.87 22.64
N SER A 355 -3.04 -3.55 23.72
CA SER A 355 -1.60 -3.85 23.90
C SER A 355 -1.22 -5.32 23.74
N ARG A 356 -2.21 -6.22 23.74
CA ARG A 356 -2.01 -7.67 23.60
C ARG A 356 -1.91 -8.12 22.15
N GLY A 357 -2.55 -7.43 21.20
CA GLY A 357 -2.34 -7.68 19.77
C GLY A 357 -0.90 -7.35 19.35
N GLU A 358 -0.38 -6.21 19.85
CA GLU A 358 1.01 -5.80 19.69
C GLU A 358 1.97 -6.78 20.38
N GLY A 359 1.64 -7.24 21.59
CA GLY A 359 2.38 -8.31 22.28
C GLY A 359 2.45 -9.60 21.47
N MET A 360 1.33 -10.08 20.94
CA MET A 360 1.30 -11.29 20.09
C MET A 360 2.11 -11.12 18.80
N LYS A 361 2.02 -9.96 18.14
CA LYS A 361 2.86 -9.67 16.98
C LYS A 361 4.35 -9.75 17.36
N ASN A 362 4.76 -9.10 18.44
CA ASN A 362 6.14 -9.10 18.91
C ASN A 362 6.64 -10.48 19.35
N ASP A 363 5.80 -11.27 20.02
CA ASP A 363 6.08 -12.65 20.41
C ASP A 363 6.25 -13.54 19.18
N PHE A 364 5.40 -13.34 18.16
CA PHE A 364 5.49 -14.06 16.90
C PHE A 364 6.76 -13.69 16.11
N LEU A 365 7.08 -12.40 16.01
CA LEU A 365 8.32 -11.94 15.37
C LEU A 365 9.55 -12.47 16.08
N SER A 366 9.56 -12.44 17.42
CA SER A 366 10.65 -12.97 18.24
C SER A 366 10.82 -14.49 18.08
N LEU A 367 9.71 -15.21 17.98
CA LEU A 367 9.71 -16.64 17.68
C LEU A 367 10.37 -16.94 16.33
N ILE A 368 10.02 -16.20 15.28
CA ILE A 368 10.60 -16.40 13.94
C ILE A 368 12.07 -15.99 13.88
N ASP A 369 12.44 -14.86 14.49
CA ASP A 369 13.84 -14.42 14.58
C ASP A 369 14.69 -15.46 15.34
N GLY A 370 14.14 -16.06 16.40
CA GLY A 370 14.76 -17.17 17.12
C GLY A 370 14.92 -18.42 16.26
N LEU A 371 13.93 -18.77 15.45
CA LEU A 371 14.02 -19.90 14.50
C LEU A 371 15.07 -19.62 13.42
N TYR A 372 15.12 -18.41 12.85
CA TYR A 372 16.11 -18.01 11.85
C TYR A 372 17.54 -18.04 12.41
N ALA A 373 17.75 -17.47 13.60
CA ALA A 373 19.08 -17.40 14.22
C ALA A 373 19.63 -18.77 14.64
N THR A 374 18.77 -19.73 14.99
CA THR A 374 19.18 -21.06 15.47
C THR A 374 19.39 -22.08 14.34
N LEU A 375 18.88 -21.80 13.14
CA LEU A 375 18.93 -22.70 11.97
C LEU A 375 20.33 -22.96 11.40
N PRO A 376 21.23 -21.97 11.23
CA PRO A 376 22.49 -22.23 10.55
C PRO A 376 23.52 -22.98 11.42
N HIS A 377 23.38 -23.04 12.75
CA HIS A 377 24.54 -23.36 13.60
C HIS A 377 24.33 -24.24 14.85
N ASP A 378 23.13 -24.74 15.19
CA ASP A 378 22.90 -25.20 16.57
C ASP A 378 22.43 -26.65 16.84
N LYS A 379 22.68 -27.10 18.08
CA LYS A 379 22.28 -28.43 18.61
C LYS A 379 20.74 -28.52 18.75
N PRO A 380 20.11 -29.70 18.55
CA PRO A 380 18.65 -29.90 18.57
C PRO A 380 17.88 -29.25 19.71
N HIS A 381 18.48 -29.14 20.90
CA HIS A 381 17.82 -28.59 22.08
C HIS A 381 17.49 -27.09 21.97
N ASN A 382 18.30 -26.28 21.28
CA ASN A 382 18.07 -24.84 21.13
C ASN A 382 16.95 -24.58 20.13
N MET A 383 16.96 -25.34 19.03
CA MET A 383 15.86 -25.37 18.06
C MET A 383 14.55 -25.80 18.72
N MET A 384 14.57 -26.80 19.62
CA MET A 384 13.38 -27.22 20.34
C MET A 384 12.85 -26.18 21.31
N ALA A 385 13.73 -25.44 22.00
CA ALA A 385 13.32 -24.34 22.87
C ALA A 385 12.62 -23.23 22.06
N ALA A 386 13.14 -22.89 20.89
CA ALA A 386 12.48 -21.95 19.97
C ALA A 386 11.14 -22.51 19.45
N MET A 387 11.08 -23.80 19.10
CA MET A 387 9.86 -24.42 18.58
C MET A 387 8.76 -24.67 19.62
N GLN A 388 9.10 -24.78 20.90
CA GLN A 388 8.10 -24.91 21.98
C GLN A 388 7.24 -23.65 22.12
N ALA A 389 7.73 -22.50 21.68
CA ALA A 389 6.94 -21.27 21.66
C ALA A 389 5.84 -21.29 20.58
N ILE A 390 5.92 -22.11 19.52
CA ILE A 390 4.88 -22.21 18.47
C ILE A 390 3.51 -22.65 19.05
N PRO A 391 3.37 -23.82 19.71
CA PRO A 391 2.09 -24.26 20.24
C PRO A 391 1.61 -23.41 21.42
N LEU A 392 2.51 -22.85 22.23
CA LEU A 392 2.13 -21.93 23.30
C LEU A 392 1.52 -20.65 22.71
N PHE A 393 2.19 -20.07 21.71
CA PHE A 393 1.68 -18.93 20.96
C PHE A 393 0.33 -19.25 20.29
N PHE A 394 0.23 -20.41 19.63
CA PHE A 394 -0.99 -20.82 18.94
C PHE A 394 -2.18 -21.01 19.90
N LEU A 395 -1.95 -21.65 21.05
CA LEU A 395 -2.98 -21.82 22.08
C LEU A 395 -3.34 -20.47 22.74
N ASP A 396 -2.36 -19.59 22.98
CA ASP A 396 -2.62 -18.26 23.51
C ASP A 396 -3.46 -17.42 22.53
N MET A 397 -3.20 -17.52 21.23
CA MET A 397 -4.02 -16.94 20.17
C MET A 397 -5.45 -17.48 20.21
N LEU A 398 -5.64 -18.79 20.19
CA LEU A 398 -6.98 -19.40 20.22
C LEU A 398 -7.78 -19.00 21.48
N SER A 399 -7.11 -18.96 22.63
CA SER A 399 -7.72 -18.57 23.90
C SER A 399 -8.09 -17.09 23.95
N ASN A 400 -7.14 -16.20 23.65
CA ASN A 400 -7.35 -14.78 23.89
C ASN A 400 -8.08 -14.08 22.75
N VAL A 401 -7.87 -14.51 21.50
CA VAL A 401 -8.47 -13.90 20.32
C VAL A 401 -9.83 -14.52 20.05
N HIS A 402 -9.90 -15.84 19.94
CA HIS A 402 -11.13 -16.54 19.55
C HIS A 402 -11.97 -17.02 20.74
N LYS A 403 -11.54 -16.73 21.98
CA LYS A 403 -12.23 -17.07 23.23
C LYS A 403 -12.49 -18.57 23.41
N ILE A 404 -11.58 -19.40 22.88
CA ILE A 404 -11.65 -20.86 23.00
C ILE A 404 -11.02 -21.28 24.31
N ASP A 405 -11.74 -22.09 25.11
CA ASP A 405 -11.16 -22.70 26.30
C ASP A 405 -10.14 -23.78 25.91
N THR A 406 -8.87 -23.39 25.85
CA THR A 406 -7.74 -24.28 25.53
C THR A 406 -7.44 -25.29 26.64
N THR A 407 -8.06 -25.15 27.82
CA THR A 407 -7.93 -26.08 28.95
C THR A 407 -9.03 -27.12 28.99
N SER A 408 -10.04 -27.01 28.11
CA SER A 408 -11.16 -27.95 28.03
C SER A 408 -10.68 -29.38 27.78
N LYS A 409 -11.33 -30.33 28.46
CA LYS A 409 -11.13 -31.77 28.23
C LYS A 409 -11.52 -32.20 26.81
N ASP A 410 -12.40 -31.43 26.17
CA ASP A 410 -12.79 -31.62 24.77
C ASP A 410 -12.49 -30.35 23.97
N PHE A 411 -11.20 -30.01 23.91
CA PHE A 411 -10.68 -28.86 23.18
C PHE A 411 -11.20 -28.78 21.72
N TYR A 412 -11.30 -29.91 21.03
CA TYR A 412 -11.78 -29.91 19.64
C TYR A 412 -13.27 -29.64 19.53
N ALA A 413 -14.08 -30.05 20.50
CA ALA A 413 -15.48 -29.62 20.55
C ALA A 413 -15.59 -28.11 20.78
N GLU A 414 -14.72 -27.51 21.60
CA GLU A 414 -14.64 -26.05 21.74
C GLU A 414 -14.27 -25.38 20.40
N CYS A 415 -13.23 -25.85 19.69
CA CYS A 415 -12.88 -25.28 18.39
C CYS A 415 -14.02 -25.38 17.36
N ARG A 416 -14.81 -26.46 17.35
CA ARG A 416 -15.96 -26.63 16.44
C ARG A 416 -17.10 -25.64 16.68
N LYS A 417 -17.19 -25.02 17.86
CA LYS A 417 -18.17 -23.95 18.10
C LYS A 417 -17.81 -22.68 17.34
N HIS A 418 -16.51 -22.48 17.08
CA HIS A 418 -15.98 -21.24 16.53
C HIS A 418 -15.57 -21.37 15.07
N PHE A 419 -15.18 -22.56 14.60
CA PHE A 419 -14.58 -22.74 13.27
C PHE A 419 -15.21 -23.86 12.44
N SER A 420 -14.95 -23.83 11.13
CA SER A 420 -15.30 -24.90 10.20
C SER A 420 -14.60 -26.23 10.55
N ALA A 421 -15.18 -27.36 10.14
CA ALA A 421 -14.58 -28.68 10.39
C ALA A 421 -13.15 -28.80 9.81
N GLU A 422 -12.91 -28.21 8.64
CA GLU A 422 -11.59 -28.20 7.98
C GLU A 422 -10.57 -27.37 8.77
N THR A 423 -10.97 -26.21 9.28
CA THR A 423 -10.11 -25.38 10.15
C THR A 423 -9.78 -26.09 11.46
N VAL A 424 -10.75 -26.80 12.05
CA VAL A 424 -10.52 -27.62 13.25
C VAL A 424 -9.54 -28.77 12.96
N GLU A 425 -9.62 -29.40 11.78
CA GLU A 425 -8.64 -30.41 11.35
C GLU A 425 -7.23 -29.84 11.20
N ASP A 426 -7.10 -28.65 10.60
CA ASP A 426 -5.81 -27.96 10.48
C ASP A 426 -5.25 -27.60 11.88
N ILE A 427 -6.08 -27.10 12.81
CA ILE A 427 -5.70 -26.86 14.23
C ILE A 427 -5.22 -28.14 14.90
N ALA A 428 -5.94 -29.25 14.72
CA ALA A 428 -5.58 -30.55 15.30
C ALA A 428 -4.25 -31.07 14.75
N ALA A 429 -4.00 -30.86 13.46
CA ALA A 429 -2.76 -31.25 12.82
C ALA A 429 -1.55 -30.52 13.43
N VAL A 430 -1.68 -29.23 13.81
CA VAL A 430 -0.60 -28.47 14.47
C VAL A 430 -0.23 -29.14 15.80
N LEU A 431 -1.23 -29.39 16.65
CA LEU A 431 -0.99 -29.95 17.98
C LEU A 431 -0.45 -31.38 17.91
N LEU A 432 -0.93 -32.18 16.95
CA LEU A 432 -0.47 -33.55 16.72
C LEU A 432 1.01 -33.56 16.27
N THR A 433 1.34 -32.78 15.24
CA THR A 433 2.70 -32.70 14.70
C THR A 433 3.69 -32.15 15.71
N MET A 434 3.29 -31.16 16.53
CA MET A 434 4.08 -30.67 17.67
C MET A 434 4.34 -31.74 18.72
N GLY A 435 3.33 -32.53 19.09
CA GLY A 435 3.48 -33.63 20.05
C GLY A 435 4.42 -34.72 19.52
N GLU A 436 4.39 -35.00 18.22
CA GLU A 436 5.36 -35.89 17.58
C GLU A 436 6.78 -35.30 17.61
N LEU A 437 6.92 -34.01 17.29
CA LEU A 437 8.20 -33.31 17.31
C LEU A 437 8.86 -33.40 18.69
N GLU A 438 8.11 -33.10 19.76
CA GLU A 438 8.62 -33.15 21.13
C GLU A 438 9.06 -34.57 21.53
N LYS A 439 8.26 -35.59 21.20
CA LYS A 439 8.58 -36.99 21.47
C LYS A 439 9.84 -37.44 20.74
N ARG A 440 10.02 -37.03 19.49
CA ARG A 440 11.18 -37.40 18.67
C ARG A 440 12.43 -36.64 19.08
N ALA A 441 12.32 -35.35 19.38
CA ALA A 441 13.46 -34.53 19.76
C ALA A 441 14.14 -34.99 21.05
N LYS A 442 13.37 -35.52 22.02
CA LYS A 442 13.91 -36.15 23.24
C LYS A 442 14.86 -37.33 22.95
N LYS A 443 14.78 -37.94 21.77
CA LYS A 443 15.56 -39.14 21.38
C LYS A 443 16.83 -38.83 20.60
N PHE A 444 17.02 -37.60 20.11
CA PHE A 444 18.13 -37.27 19.21
C PHE A 444 19.19 -36.38 19.87
N LYS A 445 20.47 -36.78 19.77
CA LYS A 445 21.62 -35.99 20.24
C LYS A 445 22.09 -34.93 19.23
N ARG A 446 21.70 -35.05 17.95
CA ARG A 446 22.05 -34.15 16.83
C ARG A 446 20.88 -34.06 15.85
N ILE A 447 20.80 -32.96 15.09
CA ILE A 447 19.77 -32.78 14.06
C ILE A 447 20.09 -33.76 12.94
N ASN A 448 19.11 -34.53 12.50
CA ASN A 448 19.20 -35.40 11.33
C ASN A 448 18.04 -35.10 10.38
N ALA A 449 18.10 -35.63 9.16
CA ALA A 449 17.11 -35.38 8.12
C ALA A 449 15.66 -35.69 8.54
N ASN A 450 15.45 -36.68 9.43
CA ASN A 450 14.12 -37.01 9.93
C ASN A 450 13.58 -35.97 10.91
N MET A 451 14.45 -35.45 11.79
CA MET A 451 14.09 -34.38 12.73
C MET A 451 13.80 -33.09 11.97
N GLU A 452 14.66 -32.78 11.00
CA GLU A 452 14.53 -31.64 10.10
C GLU A 452 13.23 -31.68 9.28
N THR A 453 12.81 -32.86 8.81
CA THR A 453 11.53 -33.02 8.09
C THR A 453 10.34 -32.72 9.01
N LEU A 454 10.38 -33.24 10.24
CA LEU A 454 9.28 -33.05 11.20
C LEU A 454 9.15 -31.60 11.69
N VAL A 455 10.27 -30.87 11.84
CA VAL A 455 10.28 -29.43 12.13
C VAL A 455 9.52 -28.64 11.06
N LYS A 456 9.72 -28.99 9.79
CA LYS A 456 9.06 -28.30 8.67
C LYS A 456 7.59 -28.63 8.60
N GLU A 457 7.23 -29.89 8.81
CA GLU A 457 5.84 -30.31 8.86
C GLU A 457 5.07 -29.52 9.92
N VAL A 458 5.65 -29.35 11.10
CA VAL A 458 5.07 -28.55 12.18
C VAL A 458 4.81 -27.11 11.75
N ILE A 459 5.81 -26.43 11.17
CA ILE A 459 5.72 -25.00 10.87
C ILE A 459 4.74 -24.75 9.74
N MET A 460 4.77 -25.60 8.71
CA MET A 460 3.79 -25.54 7.63
C MET A 460 2.38 -25.77 8.15
N THR A 461 2.20 -26.76 9.03
CA THR A 461 0.89 -27.03 9.61
C THR A 461 0.40 -25.84 10.43
N PHE A 462 1.29 -25.19 11.19
CA PHE A 462 0.98 -23.98 11.94
C PHE A 462 0.54 -22.82 11.04
N ILE A 463 1.30 -22.51 9.98
CA ILE A 463 0.95 -21.45 9.02
C ILE A 463 -0.41 -21.72 8.38
N LEU A 464 -0.62 -22.97 7.92
CA LEU A 464 -1.86 -23.37 7.27
C LEU A 464 -3.05 -23.24 8.22
N ALA A 465 -2.89 -23.57 9.50
CA ALA A 465 -3.94 -23.43 10.49
C ALA A 465 -4.25 -21.95 10.80
N VAL A 466 -3.22 -21.10 10.93
CA VAL A 466 -3.42 -19.64 11.10
C VAL A 466 -4.14 -19.04 9.89
N MET A 467 -3.75 -19.41 8.67
CA MET A 467 -4.42 -18.96 7.45
C MET A 467 -5.87 -19.44 7.38
N SER A 468 -6.13 -20.70 7.72
CA SER A 468 -7.46 -21.29 7.72
C SER A 468 -8.41 -20.60 8.72
N ILE A 469 -7.89 -20.23 9.90
CA ILE A 469 -8.60 -19.43 10.89
C ILE A 469 -8.93 -18.05 10.32
N TYR A 470 -7.97 -17.38 9.70
CA TYR A 470 -8.17 -16.04 9.13
C TYR A 470 -9.21 -16.03 8.00
N THR A 471 -9.08 -16.94 7.03
CA THR A 471 -10.02 -17.03 5.90
C THR A 471 -11.45 -17.23 6.39
N TYR A 472 -11.62 -18.07 7.42
CA TYR A 472 -12.94 -18.32 7.99
C TYR A 472 -13.54 -17.08 8.69
N GLU A 473 -12.74 -16.27 9.37
CA GLU A 473 -13.22 -15.00 9.96
C GLU A 473 -13.59 -13.97 8.88
N MET A 474 -12.86 -13.94 7.75
CA MET A 474 -13.20 -13.07 6.62
C MET A 474 -14.52 -13.46 5.95
N ASP A 475 -14.78 -14.77 5.80
CA ASP A 475 -16.03 -15.27 5.22
C ASP A 475 -17.26 -14.95 6.11
N LYS A 476 -17.09 -14.70 7.42
CA LYS A 476 -18.17 -14.26 8.31
C LYS A 476 -18.53 -12.78 8.18
N GLU A 477 -17.61 -11.95 7.70
CA GLU A 477 -17.76 -10.50 7.64
C GLU A 477 -18.37 -10.00 6.31
N ILE A 478 -18.54 -10.89 5.33
CA ILE A 478 -19.20 -10.60 4.06
C ILE A 478 -20.72 -10.88 4.25
N PRO A 479 -21.60 -9.86 4.17
CA PRO A 479 -23.05 -10.01 4.35
C PRO A 479 -23.73 -10.91 3.32
#